data_AF-A0A7R9XD25-F1
#
_entry.id   AF-A0A7R9XD25-F1
#
_cell.length_a   1.000
_cell.length_b   1.000
_cell.length_c   1.000
_cell.angle_alpha   90.00
_cell.angle_beta   90.00
_cell.angle_gamma   90.00
#
_symmetry.space_group_name_H-M   'P 1'
#
loop_
_entity.id
_entity.type
_entity.pdbx_description
1 polymer ?
#
loop_
_entity_poly.entity_id
_entity_poly.type
_entity_poly.pdbx_seq_one_letter_code
_entity_poly.pdbx_strand_id
1 'polypeptide(L)'
;SHVFQKWTSVHNEIIDKWHESQNNVQYLCAIQKFFDPLYNGDPETLPDLLPALIHGIRMINNTSRFYNTSERISSLFIKVILLVKIV
;
A
#
# COMPACT_ATOMS: atom_id res chain seq x y z
N SER A 1 -0.61 30.29 -24.15
CA SER A 1 -1.96 29.97 -24.64
C SER A 1 -2.67 29.08 -23.62
N HIS A 2 -3.99 29.11 -23.55
CA HIS A 2 -4.79 28.29 -22.63
C HIS A 2 -4.56 26.78 -22.84
N VAL A 3 -4.27 26.39 -24.09
CA VAL A 3 -3.93 25.01 -24.48
C VAL A 3 -2.64 24.52 -23.80
N PHE A 4 -1.59 25.36 -23.74
CA PHE A 4 -0.33 25.00 -23.09
C PHE A 4 -0.52 24.77 -21.58
N GLN A 5 -1.30 25.63 -20.91
CA GLN A 5 -1.61 25.46 -19.48
C GLN A 5 -2.38 24.16 -19.20
N LYS A 6 -3.37 23.85 -20.05
CA LYS A 6 -4.14 22.60 -19.92
C LYS A 6 -3.25 21.36 -20.15
N TRP A 7 -2.36 21.42 -21.15
CA TRP A 7 -1.39 20.36 -21.40
C TRP A 7 -0.46 20.13 -20.20
N THR A 8 0.10 21.20 -19.62
CA THR A 8 0.97 21.11 -18.44
C THR A 8 0.21 20.53 -17.23
N SER A 9 -1.05 20.93 -17.02
CA SER A 9 -1.87 20.37 -15.93
C SER A 9 -2.07 18.86 -16.08
N VAL A 10 -2.45 18.40 -17.27
CA VAL A 10 -2.66 16.97 -17.53
C VAL A 10 -1.34 16.20 -17.41
N HIS A 11 -0.25 16.74 -17.91
CA HIS A 11 1.08 16.13 -17.79
C HIS A 11 1.49 15.95 -16.31
N ASN A 12 1.29 16.97 -15.48
CA ASN A 12 1.57 16.90 -14.05
C ASN A 12 0.69 15.85 -13.35
N GLU A 13 -0.59 15.77 -13.71
CA GLU A 13 -1.50 14.74 -13.17
C GLU A 13 -1.03 13.33 -13.53
N ILE A 14 -0.57 13.10 -14.77
CA ILE A 14 -0.02 11.81 -15.19
C ILE A 14 1.22 11.45 -14.38
N ILE A 15 2.15 12.40 -14.19
CA ILE A 15 3.37 12.17 -13.39
C ILE A 15 3.01 11.86 -11.94
N ASP A 16 2.08 12.61 -11.35
CA ASP A 16 1.62 12.38 -9.97
C ASP A 16 1.02 10.98 -9.82
N LYS A 17 0.17 10.57 -10.77
CA LYS A 17 -0.43 9.23 -10.79
C LYS A 17 0.61 8.13 -10.99
N TRP A 18 1.64 8.38 -11.78
CA TRP A 18 2.74 7.45 -11.98
C TRP A 18 3.57 7.26 -10.70
N HIS A 19 4.00 8.35 -10.06
CA HIS A 19 4.70 8.27 -8.76
C HIS A 19 3.87 7.56 -7.70
N GLU A 20 2.58 7.90 -7.61
CA GLU A 20 1.64 7.26 -6.69
C GLU A 20 1.53 5.75 -6.93
N SER A 21 1.48 5.32 -8.20
CA SER A 21 1.46 3.90 -8.54
C SER A 21 2.75 3.17 -8.13
N GLN A 22 3.91 3.80 -8.30
CA GLN A 22 5.19 3.21 -7.88
C GLN A 22 5.29 3.07 -6.36
N ASN A 23 4.88 4.09 -5.61
CA ASN A 23 4.86 4.01 -4.15
C ASN A 23 3.90 2.92 -3.67
N ASN A 24 2.71 2.81 -4.29
CA ASN A 24 1.75 1.77 -3.95
C ASN A 24 2.31 0.35 -4.15
N VAL A 25 3.09 0.12 -5.21
CA VAL A 25 3.77 -1.18 -5.42
C VAL A 25 4.81 -1.43 -4.33
N GLN A 26 5.62 -0.43 -3.98
CA GLN A 26 6.63 -0.57 -2.92
C GLN A 26 5.99 -0.88 -1.55
N TYR A 27 4.88 -0.21 -1.21
CA TYR A 27 4.12 -0.46 0.00
C TYR A 27 3.59 -1.89 0.07
N LEU A 28 3.01 -2.38 -1.03
CA LEU A 28 2.52 -3.76 -1.12
C LEU A 28 3.64 -4.77 -0.97
N CYS A 29 4.77 -4.58 -1.66
CA CYS A 29 5.95 -5.45 -1.52
C CYS A 29 6.50 -5.44 -0.08
N ALA A 30 6.50 -4.28 0.58
CA ALA A 30 6.98 -4.15 1.95
C ALA A 30 6.08 -4.90 2.95
N ILE A 31 4.77 -5.02 2.69
CA ILE A 31 3.86 -5.83 3.52
C ILE A 31 3.93 -7.31 3.15
N GLN A 32 4.12 -7.65 1.87
CA GLN A 32 4.13 -9.03 1.37
C GLN A 32 5.10 -9.95 2.13
N LYS A 33 6.26 -9.43 2.53
CA LYS A 33 7.27 -10.17 3.31
C LYS A 33 6.76 -10.73 4.65
N PHE A 34 5.65 -10.20 5.18
CA PHE A 34 5.06 -10.66 6.43
C PHE A 34 4.03 -11.77 6.24
N PHE A 35 3.57 -12.04 5.00
CA PHE A 35 2.53 -13.05 4.76
C PHE A 35 3.05 -14.46 4.99
N ASP A 36 4.19 -14.85 4.41
CA ASP A 36 4.76 -16.19 4.63
C ASP A 36 4.88 -16.59 6.11
N PRO A 37 5.49 -15.77 7.00
CA PRO A 37 5.54 -16.07 8.42
C PRO A 37 4.17 -15.95 9.13
N LEU A 38 3.24 -15.14 8.63
CA LEU A 38 1.86 -15.12 9.15
C LEU A 38 1.09 -16.42 8.87
N TYR A 39 1.34 -17.06 7.72
CA TYR A 39 0.62 -18.26 7.28
C TYR A 39 1.30 -19.56 7.70
N ASN A 40 2.63 -19.59 7.62
CA ASN A 40 3.43 -20.80 7.81
C ASN A 40 4.39 -20.72 9.00
N GLY A 41 4.43 -19.58 9.71
CA GLY A 41 5.35 -19.35 10.80
C GLY A 41 4.89 -19.96 12.13
N ASP A 42 5.84 -20.12 13.03
CA ASP A 42 5.63 -20.69 14.36
C ASP A 42 4.81 -19.71 15.23
N PRO A 43 3.70 -20.13 15.88
CA PRO A 43 2.86 -19.25 16.68
C PRO A 43 3.60 -18.48 17.77
N GLU A 44 4.72 -19.02 18.27
CA GLU A 44 5.57 -18.36 19.26
C GLU A 44 6.31 -17.13 18.72
N THR A 45 6.59 -17.11 17.41
CA THR A 45 7.33 -16.02 16.74
C THR A 45 6.43 -14.96 16.10
N LEU A 46 5.13 -15.26 15.93
CA LEU A 46 4.13 -14.34 15.38
C LEU A 46 3.99 -13.03 16.17
N PRO A 47 3.95 -13.02 17.52
CA PRO A 47 3.82 -11.79 18.29
C PRO A 47 4.93 -10.78 18.02
N ASP A 48 6.15 -11.26 17.74
CA ASP A 48 7.31 -10.41 17.45
C ASP A 48 7.22 -9.76 16.06
N LEU A 49 6.46 -10.35 15.14
CA LEU A 49 6.27 -9.85 13.78
C LEU A 49 5.17 -8.77 13.68
N LEU A 50 4.16 -8.85 14.56
CA LEU A 50 2.99 -7.97 14.52
C LEU A 50 3.35 -6.47 14.66
N PRO A 51 4.25 -6.04 15.56
CA PRO A 51 4.64 -4.63 15.66
C PRO A 51 5.24 -4.08 14.37
N ALA A 52 6.09 -4.86 13.69
CA ALA A 52 6.73 -4.46 12.44
C ALA A 52 5.71 -4.34 11.29
N LEU A 53 4.76 -5.26 11.22
CA LEU A 53 3.65 -5.22 10.28
C LEU A 53 2.77 -3.98 10.49
N ILE A 54 2.32 -3.75 11.72
CA ILE A 54 1.47 -2.59 12.09
C ILE A 54 2.20 -1.27 11.79
N HIS A 55 3.50 -1.21 12.07
CA HIS A 55 4.31 -0.04 11.74
C HIS A 55 4.37 0.22 10.23
N GLY A 56 4.60 -0.83 9.42
CA GLY A 56 4.57 -0.74 7.95
C GLY A 56 3.23 -0.21 7.43
N ILE A 57 2.12 -0.72 7.96
CA ILE A 57 0.77 -0.27 7.61
C ILE A 57 0.56 1.21 7.99
N ARG A 58 0.97 1.61 9.19
CA ARG A 58 0.85 3.00 9.64
C ARG A 58 1.68 3.95 8.79
N MET A 59 2.87 3.51 8.36
CA MET A 59 3.70 4.27 7.43
C MET A 59 2.97 4.48 6.09
N ILE A 60 2.31 3.46 5.57
CA ILE A 60 1.53 3.54 4.32
C ILE A 60 0.35 4.49 4.47
N ASN A 61 -0.39 4.41 5.58
CA ASN A 61 -1.47 5.34 5.89
C ASN A 61 -1.00 6.80 5.95
N ASN A 62 0.19 7.04 6.51
CA ASN A 62 0.69 8.40 6.70
C ASN A 62 1.33 9.00 5.43
N THR A 63 1.85 8.16 4.54
CA THR A 63 2.66 8.60 3.39
C THR A 63 1.91 8.52 2.06
N SER A 64 0.96 7.60 1.91
CA SER A 64 0.22 7.42 0.66
C SER A 64 -0.87 8.48 0.49
N ARG A 65 -0.84 9.24 -0.62
CA ARG A 65 -1.97 10.09 -1.01
C ARG A 65 -3.26 9.30 -1.31
N PHE A 66 -3.12 8.02 -1.69
CA PHE A 66 -4.25 7.15 -2.03
C PHE A 66 -4.80 6.38 -0.83
N TYR A 67 -3.92 5.94 0.07
CA TYR A 67 -4.25 5.11 1.23
C TYR A 67 -4.27 5.89 2.56
N ASN A 68 -4.28 7.23 2.53
CA ASN A 68 -4.34 8.09 3.73
C ASN A 68 -5.72 8.20 4.38
N THR A 69 -6.73 7.51 3.86
CA THR A 69 -8.03 7.40 4.53
C THR A 69 -8.21 6.01 5.10
N SER A 70 -8.91 5.95 6.24
CA SER A 70 -9.23 4.68 6.91
C SER A 70 -9.98 3.72 5.99
N GLU A 71 -10.88 4.21 5.12
CA GLU A 71 -11.60 3.33 4.19
C GLU A 71 -10.69 2.73 3.10
N ARG A 72 -9.75 3.51 2.57
CA ARG A 72 -8.83 3.06 1.51
C ARG A 72 -7.86 2.01 2.06
N ILE A 73 -7.35 2.22 3.27
CA ILE A 73 -6.46 1.25 3.91
C ILE A 73 -7.22 -0.01 4.36
N SER A 74 -8.45 0.11 4.87
CA SER A 74 -9.30 -1.05 5.14
C SER A 74 -9.64 -1.85 3.87
N SER A 75 -9.88 -1.17 2.75
CA SER A 75 -10.07 -1.82 1.44
C SER A 75 -8.81 -2.57 0.98
N LEU A 76 -7.62 -1.98 1.19
CA LEU A 76 -6.33 -2.64 0.95
C LEU A 76 -6.20 -3.92 1.79
N PHE A 77 -6.53 -3.85 3.09
CA PHE A 77 -6.54 -4.99 4.00
C PHE A 77 -7.47 -6.11 3.53
N ILE A 78 -8.71 -5.77 3.17
CA ILE A 78 -9.70 -6.74 2.69
C ILE A 78 -9.19 -7.41 1.42
N LYS A 79 -8.63 -6.66 0.47
CA LYS A 79 -8.06 -7.22 -0.76
C LYS A 79 -6.86 -8.12 -0.48
N VAL A 80 -5.95 -7.69 0.40
CA VAL A 80 -4.80 -8.50 0.81
C VAL A 80 -5.26 -9.80 1.46
N ILE A 81 -6.17 -9.75 2.43
CA ILE A 81 -6.67 -10.94 3.14
C ILE A 81 -7.48 -11.85 2.19
N LEU A 82 -8.28 -11.30 1.28
CA LEU A 82 -9.08 -12.07 0.33
C LEU A 82 -8.24 -12.72 -0.78
N LEU A 83 -7.21 -12.03 -1.27
CA LEU A 83 -6.32 -12.56 -2.31
C LEU A 83 -5.50 -13.75 -1.77
N VAL A 84 -5.29 -13.82 -0.46
CA VAL A 84 -4.62 -14.95 0.20
C VAL A 84 -5.58 -16.08 0.61
N LYS A 85 -6.91 -15.93 0.47
CA LYS A 85 -7.88 -17.03 0.68
C LYS A 85 -8.16 -17.87 -0.57
N ILE A 86 -7.71 -17.43 -1.74
CA ILE A 86 -8.01 -18.06 -3.04
C ILE A 86 -6.86 -18.95 -3.54
N VAL A 87 -5.69 -18.87 -2.92
CA VAL A 87 -4.56 -19.80 -3.13
C VAL A 87 -4.57 -20.83 -2.01
#